data_AF-A0A1S8WTC6-F1
#
_entry.id   AF-A0A1S8WTC6-F1
#
_cell.length_a   1.000
_cell.length_b   1.000
_cell.length_c   1.000
_cell.angle_alpha   90.00
_cell.angle_beta   90.00
_cell.angle_gamma   90.00
#
_symmetry.space_group_name_H-M   'P 1'
#
loop_
_entity.id
_entity.type
_entity.pdbx_description
1 polymer ?
#
loop_
_entity_poly.entity_id
_entity_poly.type
_entity_poly.pdbx_seq_one_letter_code
_entity_poly.pdbx_strand_id
1 'polypeptide(L)'
;MDEIGLKGLRKILQLTSSQVAVAVGKAYILFKLLQLLKVFTSEESQIKLKEAWSHLYGEEFVENLLVKSFERWQPVLKPFSETYEASLQKKKSQSETKRTTDHSNSHNRFHEAFQFHGRFCDLEAGAFDCIAYKSWRSEQEKRKISDRQALAEKLRLSSLLSRESAFHAKRKLLQEKRINASSLEEESHRLQEQLERTNKAELIKASSVAKIVKANRRGVRLAARKVQVDKRNTAKLVDYEKQRDHEKINEQLVEDRRRKASIIKRIRSEEEAWLLQKENYPKPYDPTDIPGHGLLSEMSLAELKERLFLLRQQNSITLADKINDIKCQRQTKSENITELQKLISCFRNAKTTSRKRQKNCEGGKEDLYDSHPELKDLAQLLLKRRRERQELQSAKAL
;
A
#
# COMPACT_ATOMS: atom_id res chain seq x y z
N MET A 1 -57.47 73.78 8.94
CA MET A 1 -56.01 73.50 8.89
C MET A 1 -55.72 72.61 10.08
N ASP A 2 -55.61 71.31 9.80
CA ASP A 2 -56.28 70.31 10.63
C ASP A 2 -55.34 69.62 11.61
N GLU A 3 -55.73 69.56 12.88
CA GLU A 3 -55.08 68.78 13.95
C GLU A 3 -55.06 67.25 13.68
N ILE A 4 -55.77 66.81 12.64
CA ILE A 4 -55.83 65.40 12.21
C ILE A 4 -54.54 65.01 11.44
N GLY A 5 -53.91 65.94 10.72
CA GLY A 5 -52.66 65.69 10.01
C GLY A 5 -51.45 65.47 10.93
N LEU A 6 -51.43 66.15 12.09
CA LEU A 6 -50.35 66.06 13.07
C LEU A 6 -50.40 64.77 13.92
N LYS A 7 -51.60 64.20 14.15
CA LYS A 7 -51.75 62.91 14.85
C LYS A 7 -51.33 61.72 13.98
N GLY A 8 -51.56 61.78 12.66
CA GLY A 8 -51.05 60.79 11.70
C GLY A 8 -49.53 60.82 11.59
N LEU A 9 -48.92 62.00 11.50
CA LEU A 9 -47.47 62.16 11.47
C LEU A 9 -46.81 61.76 12.81
N ARG A 10 -47.43 62.01 13.97
CA ARG A 10 -46.92 61.49 15.26
C ARG A 10 -46.92 59.96 15.35
N LYS A 11 -47.90 59.30 14.75
CA LYS A 11 -47.99 57.82 14.76
C LYS A 11 -46.98 57.18 13.78
N ILE A 12 -46.64 57.89 12.70
CA ILE A 12 -45.57 57.50 11.77
C ILE A 12 -44.18 57.83 12.36
N LEU A 13 -44.04 58.91 13.13
CA LEU A 13 -42.81 59.28 13.84
C LEU A 13 -42.54 58.45 15.12
N GLN A 14 -43.53 57.72 15.64
CA GLN A 14 -43.35 56.78 16.76
C GLN A 14 -42.94 55.36 16.34
N LEU A 15 -42.94 55.05 15.06
CA LEU A 15 -42.23 53.89 14.54
C LEU A 15 -40.80 54.36 14.23
N THR A 16 -39.81 53.79 14.92
CA THR A 16 -38.42 54.10 14.60
C THR A 16 -38.18 53.83 13.11
N SER A 17 -37.41 54.69 12.44
CA SER A 17 -36.95 54.49 11.04
C SER A 17 -36.47 53.05 10.79
N SER A 18 -35.90 52.42 11.82
CA SER A 18 -35.54 51.00 11.90
C SER A 18 -36.73 50.03 11.73
N GLN A 19 -37.86 50.20 12.42
CA GLN A 19 -39.00 49.29 12.31
C GLN A 19 -39.70 49.37 10.95
N VAL A 20 -39.80 50.57 10.37
CA VAL A 20 -40.33 50.77 9.02
C VAL A 20 -39.36 50.22 7.98
N ALA A 21 -38.06 50.47 8.10
CA ALA A 21 -37.02 49.92 7.21
C ALA A 21 -36.93 48.39 7.31
N VAL A 22 -37.10 47.80 8.51
CA VAL A 22 -37.13 46.34 8.71
C VAL A 22 -38.42 45.75 8.12
N ALA A 23 -39.56 46.41 8.23
CA ALA A 23 -40.80 45.94 7.63
C ALA A 23 -40.76 46.02 6.08
N VAL A 24 -40.26 47.13 5.53
CA VAL A 24 -40.07 47.31 4.08
C VAL A 24 -38.98 46.37 3.55
N GLY A 25 -37.89 46.20 4.28
CA GLY A 25 -36.82 45.25 3.96
C GLY A 25 -37.29 43.79 3.99
N LYS A 26 -38.09 43.41 5.00
CA LYS A 26 -38.71 42.08 5.06
C LYS A 26 -39.68 41.85 3.90
N ALA A 27 -40.49 42.85 3.56
CA ALA A 27 -41.39 42.77 2.41
C ALA A 27 -40.62 42.66 1.08
N TYR A 28 -39.52 43.39 0.92
CA TYR A 28 -38.65 43.32 -0.25
C TYR A 28 -37.92 41.97 -0.36
N ILE A 29 -37.42 41.43 0.75
CA ILE A 29 -36.78 40.10 0.80
C ILE A 29 -37.80 39.02 0.49
N LEU A 30 -39.01 39.08 1.07
CA LEU A 30 -40.11 38.16 0.74
C LEU A 30 -40.48 38.26 -0.74
N PHE A 31 -40.59 39.46 -1.29
CA PHE A 31 -40.87 39.67 -2.72
C PHE A 31 -39.77 39.12 -3.63
N LYS A 32 -38.50 39.34 -3.29
CA LYS A 32 -37.35 38.80 -4.03
C LYS A 32 -37.26 37.27 -3.92
N LEU A 33 -37.52 36.70 -2.74
CA LEU A 33 -37.59 35.25 -2.53
C LEU A 33 -38.74 34.64 -3.32
N LEU A 34 -39.88 35.31 -3.41
CA LEU A 34 -41.01 34.87 -4.23
C LEU A 34 -40.71 34.94 -5.74
N GLN A 35 -40.00 35.98 -6.20
CA GLN A 35 -39.52 36.02 -7.59
C GLN A 35 -38.53 34.89 -7.88
N LEU A 36 -37.64 34.59 -6.94
CA LEU A 36 -36.67 33.48 -7.05
C LEU A 36 -37.38 32.12 -7.05
N LEU A 37 -38.36 31.93 -6.17
CA LEU A 37 -39.20 30.73 -6.13
C LEU A 37 -39.96 30.55 -7.44
N LYS A 38 -40.49 31.63 -8.04
CA LYS A 38 -41.17 31.60 -9.34
C LYS A 38 -40.24 31.17 -10.48
N VAL A 39 -38.98 31.59 -10.43
CA VAL A 39 -37.94 31.14 -11.37
C VAL A 39 -37.58 29.68 -11.11
N PHE A 40 -37.65 29.17 -9.88
CA PHE A 40 -37.35 27.77 -9.60
C PHE A 40 -38.52 26.80 -9.80
N THR A 41 -39.76 27.29 -9.83
CA THR A 41 -40.97 26.47 -10.04
C THR A 41 -41.44 26.41 -11.50
N SER A 42 -40.84 27.20 -12.39
CA SER A 42 -41.12 27.17 -13.83
C SER A 42 -40.42 25.97 -14.49
N GLU A 43 -41.15 25.23 -15.33
CA GLU A 43 -40.61 24.05 -16.02
C GLU A 43 -39.52 24.45 -17.03
N GLU A 44 -39.65 25.59 -17.71
CA GLU A 44 -38.67 26.08 -18.68
C GLU A 44 -37.30 26.40 -18.05
N SER A 45 -37.29 26.94 -16.84
CA SER A 45 -36.04 27.28 -16.13
C SER A 45 -35.38 26.05 -15.51
N GLN A 46 -36.16 25.04 -15.10
CA GLN A 46 -35.63 23.76 -14.65
C GLN A 46 -34.95 23.00 -15.78
N ILE A 47 -35.51 23.02 -16.99
CA ILE A 47 -34.89 22.42 -18.19
C ILE A 47 -33.58 23.13 -18.53
N LYS A 48 -33.56 24.46 -18.57
CA LYS A 48 -32.34 25.25 -18.81
C LYS A 48 -31.28 25.02 -17.73
N LEU A 49 -31.68 24.85 -16.47
CA LEU A 49 -30.76 24.53 -15.37
C LEU A 49 -30.20 23.11 -15.52
N LYS A 50 -31.03 22.14 -15.91
CA LYS A 50 -30.60 20.76 -16.17
C LYS A 50 -29.56 20.72 -17.30
N GLU A 51 -29.82 21.39 -18.42
CA GLU A 51 -28.89 21.47 -19.57
C GLU A 51 -27.57 22.18 -19.21
N ALA A 52 -27.63 23.27 -18.45
CA ALA A 52 -26.43 24.02 -18.08
C ALA A 52 -25.55 23.25 -17.08
N TRP A 53 -26.15 22.44 -16.21
CA TRP A 53 -25.43 21.74 -15.13
C TRP A 53 -25.06 20.30 -15.51
N SER A 54 -25.73 19.67 -16.48
CA SER A 54 -25.37 18.34 -16.99
C SER A 54 -24.02 18.33 -17.73
N HIS A 55 -23.55 19.48 -18.22
CA HIS A 55 -22.20 19.64 -18.75
C HIS A 55 -21.11 19.67 -17.66
N LEU A 56 -21.45 20.12 -16.44
CA LEU A 56 -20.50 20.27 -15.33
C LEU A 56 -20.51 19.08 -14.37
N TYR A 57 -21.67 18.43 -14.24
CA TYR A 57 -21.89 17.28 -13.37
C TYR A 57 -22.60 16.19 -14.16
N GLY A 58 -22.26 14.93 -13.91
CA GLY A 58 -22.86 13.79 -14.63
C GLY A 58 -24.39 13.82 -14.60
N GLU A 59 -25.01 13.46 -15.72
CA GLU A 59 -26.45 13.60 -15.96
C GLU A 59 -27.30 12.92 -14.88
N GLU A 60 -26.88 11.73 -14.42
CA GLU A 60 -27.53 11.00 -13.32
C GLU A 60 -27.49 11.74 -11.98
N PHE A 61 -26.44 12.53 -11.71
CA PHE A 61 -26.32 13.31 -10.48
C PHE A 61 -27.24 14.52 -10.51
N VAL A 62 -27.30 15.23 -11.64
CA VAL A 62 -28.16 16.41 -11.81
C VAL A 62 -29.63 15.99 -11.78
N GLU A 63 -29.99 14.90 -12.45
CA GLU A 63 -31.37 14.42 -12.48
C GLU A 63 -31.83 13.91 -11.11
N ASN A 64 -31.02 13.11 -10.41
CA ASN A 64 -31.43 12.52 -9.14
C ASN A 64 -31.37 13.49 -7.95
N LEU A 65 -30.38 14.40 -7.92
CA LEU A 65 -30.17 15.25 -6.76
C LEU A 65 -30.78 16.64 -6.92
N LEU A 66 -30.73 17.23 -8.11
CA LEU A 66 -31.29 18.55 -8.37
C LEU A 66 -32.74 18.45 -8.84
N VAL A 67 -33.00 17.83 -9.99
CA VAL A 67 -34.35 17.83 -10.61
C VAL A 67 -35.39 17.12 -9.74
N LYS A 68 -35.13 15.88 -9.30
CA LYS A 68 -36.08 15.13 -8.44
C LYS A 68 -36.31 15.79 -7.08
N SER A 69 -35.31 16.48 -6.54
CA SER A 69 -35.49 17.26 -5.32
C SER A 69 -36.45 18.43 -5.56
N PHE A 70 -36.32 19.16 -6.67
CA PHE A 70 -37.22 20.26 -6.99
C PHE A 70 -38.65 19.79 -7.29
N GLU A 71 -38.82 18.70 -8.04
CA GLU A 71 -40.12 18.07 -8.29
C GLU A 71 -40.81 17.67 -6.99
N ARG A 72 -40.05 17.13 -6.02
CA ARG A 72 -40.57 16.76 -4.70
C ARG A 72 -41.13 17.95 -3.91
N TRP A 73 -40.57 19.15 -4.07
CA TRP A 73 -41.02 20.36 -3.39
C TRP A 73 -42.05 21.17 -4.19
N GLN A 74 -42.21 20.90 -5.50
CA GLN A 74 -43.15 21.57 -6.39
C GLN A 74 -44.62 21.56 -5.90
N PRO A 75 -45.20 20.44 -5.40
CA PRO A 75 -46.59 20.44 -4.92
C PRO A 75 -46.79 21.25 -3.63
N VAL A 76 -45.72 21.51 -2.87
CA VAL A 76 -45.77 22.36 -1.67
C VAL A 76 -45.64 23.84 -2.04
N LEU A 77 -44.85 24.16 -3.07
CA LEU A 77 -44.55 25.53 -3.47
C LEU A 77 -45.61 26.15 -4.39
N LYS A 78 -46.25 25.37 -5.29
CA LYS A 78 -47.31 25.86 -6.19
C LYS A 78 -48.50 26.52 -5.44
N PRO A 79 -49.12 25.87 -4.43
CA PRO A 79 -50.23 26.47 -3.69
C PRO A 79 -49.81 27.72 -2.91
N PHE A 80 -48.56 27.76 -2.43
CA PHE A 80 -48.03 28.90 -1.69
C PHE A 80 -47.87 30.13 -2.58
N SER A 81 -47.43 29.94 -3.83
CA SER A 81 -47.35 31.03 -4.80
C SER A 81 -48.73 31.54 -5.24
N GLU A 82 -49.69 30.64 -5.47
CA GLU A 82 -51.05 30.98 -5.92
C GLU A 82 -51.88 31.68 -4.84
N THR A 83 -51.81 31.22 -3.58
CA THR A 83 -52.48 31.85 -2.43
C THR A 83 -51.93 33.26 -2.13
N TYR A 84 -50.63 33.47 -2.38
CA TYR A 84 -50.01 34.78 -2.23
C TYR A 84 -50.41 35.74 -3.37
N GLU A 85 -50.49 35.25 -4.61
CA GLU A 85 -50.97 36.06 -5.74
C GLU A 85 -52.45 36.46 -5.59
N ALA A 86 -53.30 35.54 -5.10
CA ALA A 86 -54.71 35.82 -4.80
C ALA A 86 -54.88 36.88 -3.68
N SER A 87 -54.03 36.84 -2.65
CA SER A 87 -54.05 37.83 -1.57
C SER A 87 -53.47 39.19 -1.98
N LEU A 88 -52.57 39.24 -2.98
CA LEU A 88 -52.11 40.49 -3.58
C LEU A 88 -53.17 41.14 -4.48
N GLN A 89 -53.90 40.36 -5.27
CA GLN A 89 -54.99 40.88 -6.10
C GLN A 89 -56.14 41.42 -5.24
N LYS A 90 -56.51 40.71 -4.16
CA LYS A 90 -57.55 41.16 -3.21
C LYS A 90 -57.22 42.50 -2.54
N LYS A 91 -55.92 42.79 -2.33
CA LYS A 91 -55.45 44.09 -1.80
C LYS A 91 -55.47 45.22 -2.83
N LYS A 92 -55.31 44.93 -4.13
CA LYS A 92 -55.46 45.93 -5.21
C LYS A 92 -56.94 46.27 -5.46
N SER A 93 -57.85 45.30 -5.36
CA SER A 93 -59.30 45.53 -5.53
C SER A 93 -59.96 46.27 -4.36
N GLN A 94 -59.34 46.25 -3.16
CA GLN A 94 -59.84 46.95 -1.96
C GLN A 94 -59.43 48.43 -1.87
N SER A 95 -58.54 48.92 -2.74
CA SER A 95 -58.12 50.32 -2.77
C SER A 95 -59.00 51.25 -3.64
N GLU A 96 -59.97 50.72 -4.40
CA GLU A 96 -60.81 51.51 -5.32
C GLU A 96 -62.26 51.74 -4.86
N THR A 97 -62.72 51.17 -3.74
CA THR A 97 -64.14 51.19 -3.35
C THR A 97 -64.37 51.60 -1.90
N LYS A 98 -63.90 52.79 -1.49
CA LYS A 98 -64.38 53.47 -0.26
C LYS A 98 -64.44 54.99 -0.45
N ARG A 99 -65.45 55.45 -1.18
CA ARG A 99 -66.06 56.78 -0.99
C ARG A 99 -67.54 56.58 -0.66
N THR A 100 -68.06 57.53 0.11
CA THR A 100 -69.44 57.80 0.50
C THR A 100 -69.99 57.17 1.79
N THR A 101 -70.14 58.08 2.76
CA THR A 101 -71.32 58.36 3.61
C THR A 101 -71.51 57.59 4.92
N ASP A 102 -71.05 58.26 5.99
CA ASP A 102 -71.62 58.29 7.34
C ASP A 102 -73.09 58.76 7.34
N HIS A 103 -73.88 58.37 8.35
CA HIS A 103 -74.56 59.31 9.27
C HIS A 103 -75.10 58.63 10.54
N SER A 104 -74.67 59.19 11.68
CA SER A 104 -75.38 59.38 12.96
C SER A 104 -76.01 58.19 13.71
N ASN A 105 -75.42 57.80 14.86
CA ASN A 105 -76.09 57.92 16.16
C ASN A 105 -75.10 57.67 17.32
N SER A 106 -74.40 58.73 17.73
CA SER A 106 -73.32 58.69 18.72
C SER A 106 -73.72 59.45 19.99
N HIS A 107 -74.18 58.75 21.02
CA HIS A 107 -73.84 59.16 22.39
C HIS A 107 -74.08 58.10 23.47
N ASN A 108 -75.04 57.19 23.32
CA ASN A 108 -75.37 56.24 24.40
C ASN A 108 -74.66 54.87 24.33
N ARG A 109 -73.78 54.64 23.34
CA ARG A 109 -72.90 53.44 23.30
C ARG A 109 -71.53 53.65 23.93
N PHE A 110 -71.08 54.88 24.16
CA PHE A 110 -69.69 55.15 24.51
C PHE A 110 -69.30 54.70 25.92
N HIS A 111 -70.23 54.63 26.86
CA HIS A 111 -69.88 54.31 28.25
C HIS A 111 -69.84 52.79 28.53
N GLU A 112 -70.74 52.01 27.93
CA GLU A 112 -70.71 50.55 28.01
C GLU A 112 -69.70 49.94 27.03
N ALA A 113 -69.51 50.54 25.84
CA ALA A 113 -68.48 50.10 24.91
C ALA A 113 -67.05 50.38 25.42
N PHE A 114 -66.81 51.34 26.32
CA PHE A 114 -65.45 51.57 26.85
C PHE A 114 -65.01 50.48 27.84
N GLN A 115 -65.91 50.02 28.70
CA GLN A 115 -65.64 48.91 29.62
C GLN A 115 -65.68 47.55 28.94
N PHE A 116 -66.52 47.39 27.92
CA PHE A 116 -66.55 46.19 27.10
C PHE A 116 -65.35 46.14 26.15
N HIS A 117 -64.96 47.22 25.47
CA HIS A 117 -63.73 47.29 24.66
C HIS A 117 -62.47 47.09 25.50
N GLY A 118 -62.38 47.57 26.74
CA GLY A 118 -61.20 47.31 27.58
C GLY A 118 -60.96 45.81 27.75
N ARG A 119 -62.01 45.05 28.09
CA ARG A 119 -61.93 43.59 28.26
C ARG A 119 -61.89 42.83 26.92
N PHE A 120 -62.54 43.35 25.88
CA PHE A 120 -62.55 42.72 24.55
C PHE A 120 -61.24 42.95 23.78
N CYS A 121 -60.59 44.11 23.92
CA CYS A 121 -59.27 44.36 23.34
C CYS A 121 -58.18 43.53 24.03
N ASP A 122 -58.32 43.22 25.33
CA ASP A 122 -57.43 42.30 26.03
C ASP A 122 -57.64 40.83 25.59
N LEU A 123 -58.87 40.46 25.20
CA LEU A 123 -59.21 39.12 24.70
C LEU A 123 -58.93 38.94 23.19
N GLU A 124 -59.18 39.95 22.36
CA GLU A 124 -58.92 39.93 20.91
C GLU A 124 -57.42 40.07 20.57
N ALA A 125 -56.61 40.62 21.47
CA ALA A 125 -55.15 40.64 21.34
C ALA A 125 -54.48 39.31 21.72
N GLY A 126 -55.25 38.30 22.15
CA GLY A 126 -54.71 37.00 22.56
C GLY A 126 -53.79 37.14 23.77
N ALA A 127 -54.34 37.53 24.93
CA ALA A 127 -53.64 37.57 26.20
C ALA A 127 -53.17 36.18 26.66
N PHE A 128 -52.13 35.66 26.01
CA PHE A 128 -51.05 34.99 26.70
C PHE A 128 -50.14 36.10 27.24
N ASP A 129 -49.99 36.19 28.55
CA ASP A 129 -49.08 37.13 29.20
C ASP A 129 -47.72 37.16 28.47
N CYS A 130 -47.40 38.27 27.81
CA CYS A 130 -46.18 38.38 26.99
C CYS A 130 -44.89 38.15 27.79
N ILE A 131 -44.97 38.35 29.12
CA ILE A 131 -43.92 38.05 30.10
C ILE A 131 -43.84 36.54 30.35
N ALA A 132 -44.98 35.85 30.53
CA ALA A 132 -45.03 34.40 30.72
C ALA A 132 -44.59 33.63 29.46
N TYR A 133 -44.92 34.13 28.26
CA TYR A 133 -44.46 33.52 27.02
C TYR A 133 -42.93 33.66 26.83
N LYS A 134 -42.37 34.83 27.14
CA LYS A 134 -40.91 35.05 27.06
C LYS A 134 -40.14 34.21 28.08
N SER A 135 -40.62 34.13 29.33
CA SER A 135 -40.01 33.28 30.35
C SER A 135 -40.09 31.81 29.96
N TRP A 136 -41.25 31.34 29.48
CA TRP A 136 -41.40 29.99 28.95
C TRP A 136 -40.46 29.72 27.77
N ARG A 137 -40.35 30.63 26.79
CA ARG A 137 -39.46 30.45 25.63
C ARG A 137 -37.98 30.39 26.02
N SER A 138 -37.55 31.27 26.92
CA SER A 138 -36.19 31.25 27.45
C SER A 138 -35.90 29.97 28.23
N GLU A 139 -36.88 29.47 28.99
CA GLU A 139 -36.79 28.19 29.69
C GLU A 139 -36.71 27.01 28.71
N GLN A 140 -37.49 27.01 27.62
CA GLN A 140 -37.39 26.00 26.57
C GLN A 140 -36.03 26.01 25.85
N GLU A 141 -35.47 27.19 25.59
CA GLU A 141 -34.15 27.29 24.94
C GLU A 141 -33.04 26.81 25.87
N LYS A 142 -33.10 27.15 27.17
CA LYS A 142 -32.18 26.63 28.19
C LYS A 142 -32.25 25.10 28.28
N ARG A 143 -33.46 24.52 28.26
CA ARG A 143 -33.66 23.06 28.23
C ARG A 143 -33.02 22.43 27.00
N LYS A 144 -33.29 22.96 25.80
CA LYS A 144 -32.67 22.46 24.55
C LYS A 144 -31.14 22.53 24.56
N ILE A 145 -30.56 23.59 25.11
CA ILE A 145 -29.11 23.74 25.23
C ILE A 145 -28.55 22.71 26.22
N SER A 146 -29.19 22.56 27.39
CA SER A 146 -28.82 21.55 28.39
C SER A 146 -28.89 20.13 27.81
N ASP A 147 -29.96 19.79 27.09
CA ASP A 147 -30.13 18.49 26.45
C ASP A 147 -29.05 18.22 25.39
N ARG A 148 -28.71 19.22 24.57
CA ARG A 148 -27.63 19.11 23.56
C ARG A 148 -26.27 18.89 24.23
N GLN A 149 -25.98 19.64 25.28
CA GLN A 149 -24.75 19.48 26.04
C GLN A 149 -24.72 18.07 26.68
N ALA A 150 -25.83 17.61 27.25
CA ALA A 150 -25.95 16.30 27.88
C ALA A 150 -25.71 15.16 26.90
N LEU A 151 -26.30 15.23 25.70
CA LEU A 151 -26.04 14.27 24.63
C LEU A 151 -24.56 14.26 24.22
N ALA A 152 -23.93 15.43 24.07
CA ALA A 152 -22.51 15.51 23.74
C ALA A 152 -21.64 14.85 24.82
N GLU A 153 -21.97 15.03 26.09
CA GLU A 153 -21.22 14.40 27.19
C GLU A 153 -21.51 12.91 27.32
N LYS A 154 -22.75 12.46 27.05
CA LYS A 154 -23.09 11.03 26.93
C LYS A 154 -22.26 10.35 25.85
N LEU A 155 -22.10 10.98 24.69
CA LEU A 155 -21.26 10.50 23.59
C LEU A 155 -19.76 10.48 23.97
N ARG A 156 -19.28 11.50 24.68
CA ARG A 156 -17.91 11.53 25.19
C ARG A 156 -17.66 10.39 26.19
N LEU A 157 -18.55 10.21 27.17
CA LEU A 157 -18.43 9.17 28.21
C LEU A 157 -18.53 7.77 27.62
N SER A 158 -19.46 7.53 26.68
CA SER A 158 -19.56 6.25 25.98
C SER A 158 -18.33 5.95 25.12
N SER A 159 -17.74 6.94 24.45
CA SER A 159 -16.47 6.80 23.74
C SER A 159 -15.33 6.42 24.69
N LEU A 160 -15.23 7.09 25.85
CA LEU A 160 -14.24 6.75 26.86
C LEU A 160 -14.46 5.35 27.45
N LEU A 161 -15.71 4.93 27.69
CA LEU A 161 -16.06 3.58 28.15
C LEU A 161 -15.68 2.52 27.12
N SER A 162 -15.93 2.79 25.83
CA SER A 162 -15.52 1.92 24.72
C SER A 162 -14.00 1.75 24.68
N ARG A 163 -13.25 2.83 24.93
CA ARG A 163 -11.78 2.77 25.03
C ARG A 163 -11.32 1.89 26.20
N GLU A 164 -11.95 1.99 27.38
CA GLU A 164 -11.59 1.14 28.52
C GLU A 164 -12.00 -0.32 28.27
N SER A 165 -13.17 -0.61 27.67
CA SER A 165 -13.55 -1.98 27.34
C SER A 165 -12.60 -2.63 26.32
N ALA A 166 -12.16 -1.87 25.32
CA ALA A 166 -11.12 -2.30 24.37
C ALA A 166 -9.78 -2.59 25.06
N PHE A 167 -9.40 -1.81 26.07
CA PHE A 167 -8.21 -2.07 26.88
C PHE A 167 -8.32 -3.43 27.61
N HIS A 168 -9.44 -3.70 28.26
CA HIS A 168 -9.65 -4.99 28.94
C HIS A 168 -9.66 -6.17 27.97
N ALA A 169 -10.32 -6.04 26.81
CA ALA A 169 -10.30 -7.07 25.77
C ALA A 169 -8.88 -7.37 25.27
N LYS A 170 -8.09 -6.32 25.00
CA LYS A 170 -6.68 -6.45 24.65
C LYS A 170 -5.87 -7.13 25.74
N ARG A 171 -6.16 -6.83 27.02
CA ARG A 171 -5.47 -7.44 28.17
C ARG A 171 -5.75 -8.94 28.26
N LYS A 172 -7.02 -9.35 28.12
CA LYS A 172 -7.42 -10.77 28.09
C LYS A 172 -6.72 -11.53 26.97
N LEU A 173 -6.76 -10.99 25.75
CA LEU A 173 -6.09 -11.56 24.59
C LEU A 173 -4.58 -11.73 24.82
N LEU A 174 -3.92 -10.73 25.44
CA LEU A 174 -2.49 -10.84 25.78
C LEU A 174 -2.21 -11.93 26.83
N GLN A 175 -3.12 -12.16 27.77
CA GLN A 175 -2.97 -13.23 28.75
C GLN A 175 -3.14 -14.61 28.09
N GLU A 176 -4.14 -14.79 27.23
CA GLU A 176 -4.33 -16.01 26.44
C GLU A 176 -3.10 -16.29 25.56
N LYS A 177 -2.58 -15.26 24.87
CA LYS A 177 -1.34 -15.41 24.09
C LYS A 177 -0.14 -15.84 24.92
N ARG A 178 -0.01 -15.35 26.16
CA ARG A 178 1.07 -15.76 27.06
C ARG A 178 0.93 -17.22 27.45
N ILE A 179 -0.28 -17.65 27.84
CA ILE A 179 -0.56 -19.03 28.21
C ILE A 179 -0.31 -19.97 27.01
N ASN A 180 -0.76 -19.59 25.83
CA ASN A 180 -0.54 -20.36 24.61
C ASN A 180 0.95 -20.40 24.21
N ALA A 181 1.68 -19.30 24.41
CA ALA A 181 3.12 -19.29 24.16
C ALA A 181 3.85 -20.23 25.12
N SER A 182 3.54 -20.20 26.42
CA SER A 182 4.14 -21.14 27.37
C SER A 182 3.79 -22.59 27.06
N SER A 183 2.55 -22.90 26.66
CA SER A 183 2.19 -24.28 26.29
C SER A 183 2.92 -24.75 25.03
N LEU A 184 3.11 -23.88 24.04
CA LEU A 184 3.87 -24.19 22.82
C LEU A 184 5.36 -24.38 23.10
N GLU A 185 5.95 -23.59 24.00
CA GLU A 185 7.33 -23.77 24.46
C GLU A 185 7.52 -25.13 25.13
N GLU A 186 6.58 -25.53 26.00
CA GLU A 186 6.58 -26.86 26.64
C GLU A 186 6.46 -27.99 25.61
N GLU A 187 5.57 -27.87 24.63
CA GLU A 187 5.43 -28.86 23.54
C GLU A 187 6.69 -28.95 22.68
N SER A 188 7.30 -27.81 22.34
CA SER A 188 8.56 -27.75 21.59
C SER A 188 9.68 -28.44 22.36
N HIS A 189 9.79 -28.19 23.67
CA HIS A 189 10.78 -28.86 24.51
C HIS A 189 10.58 -30.37 24.53
N ARG A 190 9.32 -30.84 24.67
CA ARG A 190 8.99 -32.27 24.63
C ARG A 190 9.36 -32.92 23.30
N LEU A 191 9.09 -32.26 22.17
CA LEU A 191 9.47 -32.76 20.85
C LEU A 191 10.99 -32.79 20.66
N GLN A 192 11.70 -31.77 21.13
CA GLN A 192 13.17 -31.73 21.07
C GLN A 192 13.78 -32.88 21.87
N GLU A 193 13.30 -33.14 23.09
CA GLU A 193 13.76 -34.29 23.88
C GLU A 193 13.53 -35.62 23.15
N GLN A 194 12.38 -35.80 22.48
CA GLN A 194 12.08 -37.00 21.71
C GLN A 194 13.02 -37.15 20.49
N LEU A 195 13.29 -36.07 19.78
CA LEU A 195 14.25 -36.06 18.66
C LEU A 195 15.66 -36.40 19.14
N GLU A 196 16.10 -35.86 20.28
CA GLU A 196 17.41 -36.20 20.83
C GLU A 196 17.50 -37.68 21.23
N ARG A 197 16.44 -38.23 21.82
CA ARG A 197 16.38 -39.66 22.18
C ARG A 197 16.44 -40.56 20.95
N THR A 198 15.67 -40.23 19.91
CA THR A 198 15.65 -41.00 18.65
C THR A 198 16.99 -40.90 17.93
N ASN A 199 17.57 -39.71 17.80
CA ASN A 199 18.89 -39.50 17.21
C ASN A 199 19.99 -40.29 17.94
N LYS A 200 19.99 -40.29 19.28
CA LYS A 200 20.93 -41.09 20.08
C LYS A 200 20.76 -42.59 19.81
N ALA A 201 19.51 -43.07 19.77
CA ALA A 201 19.22 -44.47 19.47
C ALA A 201 19.66 -44.87 18.05
N GLU A 202 19.44 -44.01 17.06
CA GLU A 202 19.88 -44.22 15.69
C GLU A 202 21.40 -44.21 15.56
N LEU A 203 22.10 -43.30 16.24
CA LEU A 203 23.55 -43.25 16.24
C LEU A 203 24.18 -44.51 16.84
N ILE A 204 23.59 -45.05 17.92
CA ILE A 204 24.00 -46.33 18.51
C ILE A 204 23.80 -47.47 17.50
N LYS A 205 22.64 -47.53 16.83
CA LYS A 205 22.35 -48.53 15.79
C LYS A 205 23.32 -48.41 14.60
N ALA A 206 23.59 -47.20 14.12
CA ALA A 206 24.53 -46.96 13.03
C ALA A 206 25.95 -47.40 13.42
N SER A 207 26.38 -47.12 14.65
CA SER A 207 27.68 -47.54 15.18
C SER A 207 27.80 -49.06 15.26
N SER A 208 26.76 -49.77 15.69
CA SER A 208 26.77 -51.24 15.73
C SER A 208 26.83 -51.84 14.32
N VAL A 209 26.04 -51.32 13.38
CA VAL A 209 26.10 -51.72 11.95
C VAL A 209 27.47 -51.46 11.35
N ALA A 210 28.07 -50.29 11.60
CA ALA A 210 29.41 -49.95 11.11
C ALA A 210 30.48 -50.92 11.62
N LYS A 211 30.40 -51.35 12.89
CA LYS A 211 31.30 -52.37 13.46
C LYS A 211 31.14 -53.70 12.73
N ILE A 212 29.91 -54.15 12.48
CA ILE A 212 29.62 -55.39 11.73
C ILE A 212 30.18 -55.32 10.31
N VAL A 213 29.91 -54.23 9.58
CA VAL A 213 30.42 -54.01 8.22
C VAL A 213 31.95 -54.00 8.19
N LYS A 214 32.60 -53.36 9.17
CA LYS A 214 34.06 -53.33 9.29
C LYS A 214 34.65 -54.72 9.54
N ALA A 215 34.01 -55.53 10.39
CA ALA A 215 34.40 -56.91 10.64
C ALA A 215 34.26 -57.76 9.37
N ASN A 216 33.12 -57.67 8.67
CA ASN A 216 32.87 -58.37 7.41
C ASN A 216 33.90 -57.99 6.34
N ARG A 217 34.18 -56.69 6.15
CA ARG A 217 35.22 -56.22 5.21
C ARG A 217 36.62 -56.75 5.56
N ARG A 218 36.96 -56.92 6.84
CA ARG A 218 38.22 -57.55 7.26
C ARG A 218 38.22 -59.03 6.86
N GLY A 219 37.15 -59.77 7.16
CA GLY A 219 36.99 -61.17 6.77
C GLY A 219 37.15 -61.39 5.27
N VAL A 220 36.45 -60.60 4.44
CA VAL A 220 36.55 -60.68 2.98
C VAL A 220 37.97 -60.41 2.48
N ARG A 221 38.67 -59.41 3.04
CA ARG A 221 40.07 -59.14 2.66
C ARG A 221 41.02 -60.27 3.02
N LEU A 222 40.83 -60.91 4.18
CA LEU A 222 41.63 -62.06 4.59
C LEU A 222 41.36 -63.26 3.66
N ALA A 223 40.10 -63.53 3.33
CA ALA A 223 39.74 -64.59 2.38
C ALA A 223 40.33 -64.32 0.98
N ALA A 224 40.24 -63.07 0.49
CA ALA A 224 40.82 -62.69 -0.80
C ALA A 224 42.35 -62.86 -0.84
N ARG A 225 43.06 -62.48 0.24
CA ARG A 225 44.50 -62.71 0.36
C ARG A 225 44.85 -64.20 0.34
N LYS A 226 44.08 -65.03 1.05
CA LYS A 226 44.27 -66.50 1.04
C LYS A 226 44.13 -67.04 -0.39
N VAL A 227 43.06 -66.69 -1.08
CA VAL A 227 42.85 -67.09 -2.49
C VAL A 227 43.98 -66.60 -3.40
N GLN A 228 44.50 -65.40 -3.19
CA GLN A 228 45.62 -64.88 -3.98
C GLN A 228 46.91 -65.67 -3.76
N VAL A 229 47.22 -66.01 -2.50
CA VAL A 229 48.37 -66.86 -2.15
C VAL A 229 48.22 -68.24 -2.78
N ASP A 230 47.03 -68.85 -2.64
CA ASP A 230 46.73 -70.15 -3.21
C ASP A 230 46.89 -70.13 -4.74
N LYS A 231 46.34 -69.12 -5.43
CA LYS A 231 46.51 -68.92 -6.88
C LYS A 231 47.98 -68.75 -7.30
N ARG A 232 48.77 -68.05 -6.50
CA ARG A 232 50.21 -67.86 -6.77
C ARG A 232 50.97 -69.17 -6.61
N ASN A 233 50.61 -69.97 -5.61
CA ASN A 233 51.21 -71.29 -5.39
C ASN A 233 50.83 -72.25 -6.53
N THR A 234 49.56 -72.27 -6.94
CA THR A 234 49.14 -73.08 -8.10
C THR A 234 49.82 -72.62 -9.39
N ALA A 235 49.97 -71.32 -9.61
CA ALA A 235 50.68 -70.80 -10.78
C ALA A 235 52.15 -71.25 -10.80
N LYS A 236 52.85 -71.18 -9.66
CA LYS A 236 54.24 -71.68 -9.55
C LYS A 236 54.35 -73.17 -9.86
N LEU A 237 53.40 -73.98 -9.38
CA LEU A 237 53.37 -75.42 -9.69
C LEU A 237 53.20 -75.66 -11.19
N VAL A 238 52.25 -74.95 -11.81
CA VAL A 238 52.01 -75.03 -13.25
C VAL A 238 53.22 -74.54 -14.06
N ASP A 239 53.91 -73.49 -13.60
CA ASP A 239 55.12 -72.98 -14.27
C ASP A 239 56.27 -73.98 -14.18
N TYR A 240 56.43 -74.67 -13.04
CA TYR A 240 57.41 -75.74 -12.89
C TYR A 240 57.10 -76.92 -13.82
N GLU A 241 55.83 -77.33 -13.90
CA GLU A 241 55.39 -78.38 -14.83
C GLU A 241 55.64 -77.98 -16.29
N LYS A 242 55.31 -76.74 -16.66
CA LYS A 242 55.58 -76.19 -18.01
C LYS A 242 57.06 -76.13 -18.33
N GLN A 243 57.91 -75.69 -17.39
CA GLN A 243 59.36 -75.65 -17.60
C GLN A 243 59.90 -77.05 -17.88
N ARG A 244 59.49 -78.03 -17.08
CA ARG A 244 59.84 -79.43 -17.28
C ARG A 244 59.39 -79.94 -18.66
N ASP A 245 58.23 -79.54 -19.15
CA ASP A 245 57.77 -79.93 -20.49
C ASP A 245 58.49 -79.16 -21.61
N HIS A 246 58.82 -77.89 -21.40
CA HIS A 246 59.63 -77.10 -22.33
C HIS A 246 61.05 -77.65 -22.47
N GLU A 247 61.68 -78.12 -21.40
CA GLU A 247 62.97 -78.78 -21.44
C GLU A 247 62.92 -80.02 -22.35
N LYS A 248 61.93 -80.89 -22.15
CA LYS A 248 61.71 -82.06 -23.02
C LYS A 248 61.50 -81.67 -24.49
N ILE A 249 60.71 -80.63 -24.77
CA ILE A 249 60.46 -80.16 -26.15
C ILE A 249 61.74 -79.57 -26.75
N ASN A 250 62.53 -78.81 -25.98
CA ASN A 250 63.76 -78.21 -26.45
C ASN A 250 64.82 -79.26 -26.78
N GLU A 251 64.95 -80.30 -25.97
CA GLU A 251 65.82 -81.44 -26.26
C GLU A 251 65.46 -82.04 -27.64
N GLN A 252 64.18 -82.25 -27.90
CA GLN A 252 63.68 -82.73 -29.20
C GLN A 252 64.00 -81.75 -30.34
N LEU A 253 63.77 -80.45 -30.15
CA LEU A 253 64.03 -79.42 -31.17
C LEU A 253 65.51 -79.21 -31.46
N VAL A 254 66.39 -79.31 -30.46
CA VAL A 254 67.85 -79.22 -30.65
C VAL A 254 68.31 -80.34 -31.57
N GLU A 255 67.80 -81.54 -31.33
CA GLU A 255 68.10 -82.70 -32.15
C GLU A 255 67.63 -82.50 -33.60
N ASP A 256 66.44 -81.92 -33.82
CA ASP A 256 65.97 -81.57 -35.15
C ASP A 256 66.74 -80.41 -35.81
N ARG A 257 67.16 -79.38 -35.05
CA ARG A 257 67.94 -78.26 -35.59
C ARG A 257 69.32 -78.70 -36.05
N ARG A 258 69.97 -79.61 -35.33
CA ARG A 258 71.24 -80.21 -35.77
C ARG A 258 71.09 -80.84 -37.14
N ARG A 259 69.98 -81.55 -37.38
CA ARG A 259 69.66 -82.14 -38.69
C ARG A 259 69.44 -81.08 -39.78
N LYS A 260 68.85 -79.94 -39.46
CA LYS A 260 68.58 -78.86 -40.44
C LYS A 260 69.79 -77.96 -40.73
N ALA A 261 70.63 -77.66 -39.74
CA ALA A 261 71.76 -76.73 -39.87
C ALA A 261 72.84 -77.24 -40.85
N SER A 262 73.03 -78.55 -40.92
CA SER A 262 73.87 -79.19 -41.93
C SER A 262 73.44 -78.85 -43.37
N ILE A 263 72.15 -78.59 -43.59
CA ILE A 263 71.58 -78.28 -44.91
C ILE A 263 71.85 -76.82 -45.31
N ILE A 264 71.63 -75.85 -44.41
CA ILE A 264 71.68 -74.41 -44.72
C ILE A 264 73.09 -73.90 -45.03
N LYS A 265 74.11 -74.40 -44.31
CA LYS A 265 75.51 -73.97 -44.49
C LYS A 265 75.97 -74.03 -45.95
N ARG A 266 75.35 -74.93 -46.72
CA ARG A 266 75.58 -75.10 -48.14
C ARG A 266 75.12 -73.92 -49.01
N ILE A 267 74.01 -73.25 -48.66
CA ILE A 267 73.36 -72.25 -49.53
C ILE A 267 74.11 -70.91 -49.50
N ARG A 268 74.52 -70.44 -48.31
CA ARG A 268 75.00 -69.07 -48.11
C ARG A 268 76.33 -68.73 -48.77
N SER A 269 77.19 -69.72 -49.02
CA SER A 269 78.46 -69.48 -49.73
C SER A 269 78.28 -68.91 -51.15
N GLU A 270 77.07 -68.96 -51.69
CA GLU A 270 76.76 -68.57 -53.07
C GLU A 270 76.38 -67.08 -53.19
N GLU A 271 75.82 -66.48 -52.14
CA GLU A 271 75.16 -65.17 -52.22
C GLU A 271 76.13 -63.98 -52.04
N GLU A 272 77.14 -64.09 -51.17
CA GLU A 272 78.02 -62.98 -50.79
C GLU A 272 78.90 -62.42 -51.93
N ALA A 273 79.05 -63.15 -53.03
CA ALA A 273 79.78 -62.68 -54.20
C ALA A 273 79.12 -61.48 -54.91
N TRP A 274 77.82 -61.24 -54.67
CA TRP A 274 77.01 -60.38 -55.51
C TRP A 274 77.05 -58.88 -55.14
N LEU A 275 77.28 -58.54 -53.86
CA LEU A 275 77.00 -57.19 -53.35
C LEU A 275 78.15 -56.18 -53.42
N LEU A 276 79.37 -56.59 -53.80
CA LEU A 276 80.55 -55.72 -53.79
C LEU A 276 80.65 -54.72 -54.97
N GLN A 277 79.60 -54.58 -55.81
CA GLN A 277 79.75 -54.04 -57.16
C GLN A 277 79.38 -52.56 -57.42
N LYS A 278 78.83 -51.75 -56.50
CA LYS A 278 78.41 -50.36 -56.87
C LYS A 278 78.61 -49.24 -55.83
N GLU A 279 79.15 -48.14 -56.36
CA GLU A 279 79.66 -46.84 -55.85
C GLU A 279 78.76 -45.90 -55.00
N ASN A 280 79.39 -44.81 -54.52
CA ASN A 280 78.87 -43.63 -53.79
C ASN A 280 79.19 -42.28 -54.52
N TYR A 281 78.25 -41.30 -54.57
CA TYR A 281 78.25 -39.97 -53.87
C TYR A 281 77.36 -38.86 -54.54
N PRO A 282 76.73 -37.90 -53.81
CA PRO A 282 75.74 -36.91 -54.32
C PRO A 282 76.08 -35.38 -54.13
N LYS A 283 75.15 -34.47 -54.54
CA LYS A 283 75.29 -33.00 -54.82
C LYS A 283 74.60 -32.01 -53.79
N PRO A 284 74.83 -30.67 -53.86
CA PRO A 284 74.49 -29.65 -52.82
C PRO A 284 73.30 -28.66 -53.10
N TYR A 285 73.09 -27.69 -52.16
CA TYR A 285 71.88 -27.02 -51.61
C TYR A 285 71.43 -25.61 -52.13
N ASP A 286 70.14 -25.22 -51.93
CA ASP A 286 69.41 -23.99 -52.40
C ASP A 286 68.62 -23.24 -51.25
N PRO A 287 68.63 -21.88 -51.16
CA PRO A 287 67.93 -21.09 -50.11
C PRO A 287 66.44 -20.78 -50.33
N THR A 288 65.87 -21.16 -51.47
CA THR A 288 64.41 -21.22 -51.68
C THR A 288 63.82 -22.52 -51.14
N ASP A 289 64.68 -23.50 -50.82
CA ASP A 289 64.25 -24.71 -50.17
C ASP A 289 63.76 -24.40 -48.77
N ILE A 290 62.59 -24.97 -48.50
CA ILE A 290 62.18 -25.24 -47.15
C ILE A 290 63.20 -26.26 -46.63
N PRO A 291 63.93 -25.95 -45.56
CA PRO A 291 65.10 -26.72 -45.16
C PRO A 291 64.72 -28.13 -44.65
N GLY A 292 63.43 -28.48 -44.61
CA GLY A 292 62.94 -29.85 -44.50
C GLY A 292 63.19 -30.46 -43.12
N HIS A 293 63.24 -29.63 -42.07
CA HIS A 293 63.51 -30.09 -40.70
C HIS A 293 62.29 -30.77 -40.05
N GLY A 294 61.16 -30.83 -40.76
CA GLY A 294 59.94 -31.54 -40.35
C GLY A 294 59.06 -30.80 -39.35
N LEU A 295 59.31 -29.50 -39.10
CA LEU A 295 58.42 -28.68 -38.29
C LEU A 295 57.15 -28.32 -39.07
N LEU A 296 56.02 -28.40 -38.39
CA LEU A 296 54.70 -28.04 -38.91
C LEU A 296 54.65 -26.51 -39.10
N SER A 297 54.78 -26.04 -40.35
CA SER A 297 54.80 -24.63 -40.78
C SER A 297 56.20 -24.00 -40.90
N GLU A 298 57.20 -24.74 -41.35
CA GLU A 298 58.42 -24.13 -41.87
C GLU A 298 58.09 -23.27 -43.09
N MET A 299 58.47 -22.02 -43.01
CA MET A 299 58.26 -21.03 -44.07
C MET A 299 59.63 -20.61 -44.55
N SER A 300 59.75 -20.39 -45.87
CA SER A 300 61.02 -19.93 -46.42
C SER A 300 61.43 -18.60 -45.76
N LEU A 301 62.73 -18.33 -45.74
CA LEU A 301 63.25 -17.11 -45.12
C LEU A 301 62.62 -15.83 -45.70
N ALA A 302 62.18 -15.88 -46.96
CA ALA A 302 61.49 -14.78 -47.63
C ALA A 302 60.09 -14.51 -47.05
N GLU A 303 59.31 -15.56 -46.79
CA GLU A 303 57.90 -15.49 -46.39
C GLU A 303 57.71 -14.93 -44.97
N LEU A 304 58.67 -15.21 -44.07
CA LEU A 304 58.65 -14.70 -42.70
C LEU A 304 58.79 -13.17 -42.62
N LYS A 305 59.48 -12.55 -43.58
CA LYS A 305 59.70 -11.10 -43.59
C LYS A 305 58.43 -10.32 -43.94
N GLU A 306 57.58 -10.86 -44.80
CA GLU A 306 56.34 -10.21 -45.26
C GLU A 306 55.26 -10.18 -44.16
N ARG A 307 55.06 -11.29 -43.45
CA ARG A 307 54.09 -11.37 -42.34
C ARG A 307 54.37 -10.38 -41.23
N LEU A 308 55.64 -10.16 -40.90
CA LEU A 308 56.03 -9.25 -39.83
C LEU A 308 55.64 -7.79 -40.13
N PHE A 309 55.63 -7.40 -41.40
CA PHE A 309 55.24 -6.06 -41.82
C PHE A 309 53.74 -5.79 -41.58
N LEU A 310 52.86 -6.72 -41.98
CA LEU A 310 51.41 -6.59 -41.83
C LEU A 310 50.97 -6.46 -40.36
N LEU A 311 51.61 -7.23 -39.47
CA LEU A 311 51.26 -7.26 -38.05
C LEU A 311 51.53 -5.92 -37.34
N ARG A 312 52.56 -5.19 -37.77
CA ARG A 312 52.87 -3.85 -37.25
C ARG A 312 51.81 -2.81 -37.61
N GLN A 313 51.25 -2.90 -38.82
CA GLN A 313 50.21 -1.98 -39.29
C GLN A 313 48.90 -2.15 -38.49
N GLN A 314 48.48 -3.39 -38.25
CA GLN A 314 47.27 -3.69 -37.49
C GLN A 314 47.33 -3.16 -36.05
N ASN A 315 48.47 -3.32 -35.38
CA ASN A 315 48.66 -2.82 -34.01
C ASN A 315 48.48 -1.30 -33.91
N SER A 316 48.94 -0.54 -34.91
CA SER A 316 48.79 0.92 -34.91
C SER A 316 47.33 1.39 -34.93
N ILE A 317 46.47 0.69 -35.66
CA ILE A 317 45.04 1.03 -35.77
C ILE A 317 44.33 0.81 -34.43
N THR A 318 44.56 -0.35 -33.80
CA THR A 318 43.91 -0.70 -32.52
C THR A 318 44.26 0.24 -31.37
N LEU A 319 45.42 0.89 -31.40
CA LEU A 319 45.83 1.87 -30.39
C LEU A 319 45.05 3.18 -30.54
N ALA A 320 44.76 3.62 -31.77
CA ALA A 320 44.01 4.84 -32.03
C ALA A 320 42.56 4.73 -31.52
N ASP A 321 41.91 3.59 -31.73
CA ASP A 321 40.53 3.35 -31.29
C ASP A 321 40.39 3.43 -29.76
N LYS A 322 41.33 2.82 -29.03
CA LYS A 322 41.33 2.84 -27.55
C LYS A 322 41.45 4.25 -26.97
N ILE A 323 42.19 5.14 -27.64
CA ILE A 323 42.35 6.53 -27.19
C ILE A 323 41.03 7.29 -27.33
N ASN A 324 40.28 7.06 -28.42
CA ASN A 324 38.99 7.71 -28.65
C ASN A 324 37.93 7.27 -27.64
N ASP A 325 37.86 5.97 -27.30
CA ASP A 325 36.93 5.44 -26.31
C ASP A 325 37.11 6.09 -24.93
N ILE A 326 38.36 6.27 -24.49
CA ILE A 326 38.68 6.91 -23.21
C ILE A 326 38.19 8.36 -23.19
N LYS A 327 38.29 9.07 -24.31
CA LYS A 327 37.85 10.48 -24.42
C LYS A 327 36.34 10.58 -24.25
N CYS A 328 35.56 9.73 -24.92
CA CYS A 328 34.10 9.71 -24.83
C CYS A 328 33.60 9.41 -23.40
N GLN A 329 34.23 8.44 -22.71
CA GLN A 329 33.85 8.09 -21.34
C GLN A 329 34.11 9.20 -20.31
N ARG A 330 35.10 10.07 -20.55
CA ARG A 330 35.37 11.21 -19.66
C ARG A 330 34.30 12.28 -19.79
N GLN A 331 33.82 12.54 -21.01
CA GLN A 331 32.83 13.57 -21.27
C GLN A 331 31.48 13.24 -20.63
N THR A 332 30.98 12.01 -20.79
CA THR A 332 29.69 11.58 -20.21
C THR A 332 29.65 11.65 -18.68
N LYS A 333 30.77 11.34 -18.01
CA LYS A 333 30.87 11.46 -16.54
C LYS A 333 30.76 12.91 -16.06
N SER A 334 31.27 13.87 -16.83
CA SER A 334 31.22 15.28 -16.46
C SER A 334 29.79 15.85 -16.54
N GLU A 335 29.02 15.44 -17.55
CA GLU A 335 27.63 15.87 -17.75
C GLU A 335 26.73 15.41 -16.59
N ASN A 336 26.81 14.13 -16.20
CA ASN A 336 26.03 13.56 -15.10
C ASN A 336 26.21 14.30 -13.75
N ILE A 337 27.42 14.78 -13.45
CA ILE A 337 27.71 15.50 -12.20
C ILE A 337 26.94 16.83 -12.15
N THR A 338 26.82 17.53 -13.28
CA THR A 338 26.15 18.84 -13.34
C THR A 338 24.63 18.74 -13.15
N GLU A 339 24.01 17.63 -13.56
CA GLU A 339 22.57 17.41 -13.41
C GLU A 339 22.16 17.16 -11.96
N LEU A 340 22.93 16.35 -11.22
CA LEU A 340 22.66 16.03 -9.82
C LEU A 340 22.69 17.26 -8.91
N GLN A 341 23.58 18.23 -9.21
CA GLN A 341 23.68 19.48 -8.45
C GLN A 341 22.39 20.32 -8.54
N LYS A 342 21.67 20.28 -9.66
CA LYS A 342 20.42 21.05 -9.84
C LYS A 342 19.28 20.51 -8.96
N LEU A 343 19.19 19.19 -8.80
CA LEU A 343 18.10 18.51 -8.09
C LEU A 343 18.12 18.78 -6.57
N ILE A 344 19.31 18.86 -5.98
CA ILE A 344 19.50 19.13 -4.55
C ILE A 344 18.95 20.51 -4.12
N SER A 345 19.00 21.50 -5.03
CA SER A 345 18.52 22.86 -4.75
C SER A 345 17.00 22.92 -4.52
N CYS A 346 16.22 22.18 -5.31
CA CYS A 346 14.75 22.22 -5.28
C CYS A 346 14.15 21.73 -3.94
N PHE A 347 14.73 20.70 -3.32
CA PHE A 347 14.19 20.08 -2.10
C PHE A 347 14.29 20.95 -0.84
N ARG A 348 15.26 21.87 -0.77
CA ARG A 348 15.46 22.72 0.41
C ARG A 348 14.32 23.74 0.61
N ASN A 349 13.67 24.16 -0.46
CA ASN A 349 12.67 25.23 -0.44
C ASN A 349 11.28 24.77 0.05
N ALA A 350 10.94 23.48 -0.10
CA ALA A 350 9.61 22.97 0.24
C ALA A 350 9.35 22.77 1.75
N LYS A 351 10.41 22.63 2.56
CA LYS A 351 10.31 22.23 3.99
C LYS A 351 9.93 23.38 4.93
N THR A 352 10.07 24.63 4.49
CA THR A 352 9.89 25.84 5.34
C THR A 352 8.43 26.31 5.42
N THR A 353 7.57 25.92 4.49
CA THR A 353 6.19 26.42 4.37
C THR A 353 5.17 25.69 5.26
N SER A 354 5.46 24.47 5.70
CA SER A 354 4.50 23.59 6.40
C SER A 354 4.30 23.89 7.90
N ARG A 355 5.27 24.51 8.58
CA ARG A 355 5.27 24.65 10.05
C ARG A 355 4.36 25.74 10.63
N LYS A 356 3.74 26.62 9.82
CA LYS A 356 3.03 27.81 10.32
C LYS A 356 1.53 27.63 10.63
N ARG A 357 0.92 26.49 10.33
CA ARG A 357 -0.57 26.36 10.27
C ARG A 357 -1.27 25.72 11.48
N GLN A 358 -0.58 25.34 12.56
CA GLN A 358 -1.13 24.31 13.48
C GLN A 358 -1.33 24.70 14.95
N LYS A 359 -1.39 25.98 15.32
CA LYS A 359 -1.67 26.39 16.71
C LYS A 359 -2.84 27.37 16.72
N ASN A 360 -4.00 26.96 17.27
CA ASN A 360 -5.01 27.76 18.00
C ASN A 360 -6.34 26.99 18.08
N CYS A 361 -6.87 26.77 19.30
CA CYS A 361 -8.29 26.55 19.73
C CYS A 361 -8.44 25.44 20.80
N GLU A 362 -8.90 25.74 22.05
CA GLU A 362 -9.79 24.90 22.91
C GLU A 362 -10.06 25.45 24.35
N GLY A 363 -11.30 25.31 24.87
CA GLY A 363 -11.74 25.42 26.30
C GLY A 363 -13.22 25.88 26.48
N GLY A 364 -14.13 25.42 27.38
CA GLY A 364 -14.18 24.50 28.56
C GLY A 364 -15.63 24.05 28.92
N LYS A 365 -15.86 23.08 29.85
CA LYS A 365 -17.10 22.24 30.01
C LYS A 365 -17.47 21.74 31.44
N GLU A 366 -17.84 22.58 32.42
CA GLU A 366 -18.03 22.10 33.82
C GLU A 366 -19.48 22.01 34.37
N ASP A 367 -20.50 22.72 33.84
CA ASP A 367 -21.82 22.84 34.51
C ASP A 367 -22.86 21.73 34.22
N LEU A 368 -22.48 20.66 33.53
CA LEU A 368 -23.47 19.80 32.85
C LEU A 368 -23.98 18.58 33.65
N TYR A 369 -23.20 18.14 34.63
CA TYR A 369 -23.38 16.82 35.25
C TYR A 369 -24.52 16.75 36.29
N ASP A 370 -24.93 17.88 36.85
CA ASP A 370 -25.95 17.92 37.91
C ASP A 370 -27.39 17.85 37.37
N SER A 371 -27.59 18.21 36.10
CA SER A 371 -28.93 18.23 35.48
C SER A 371 -29.38 16.87 34.91
N HIS A 372 -28.45 15.92 34.70
CA HIS A 372 -28.74 14.66 33.98
C HIS A 372 -28.17 13.44 34.71
N PRO A 373 -29.00 12.66 35.45
CA PRO A 373 -28.52 11.54 36.28
C PRO A 373 -27.89 10.40 35.46
N GLU A 374 -28.33 10.18 34.22
CA GLU A 374 -27.74 9.18 33.31
C GLU A 374 -26.23 9.43 33.06
N LEU A 375 -25.82 10.70 33.02
CA LEU A 375 -24.41 11.07 32.82
C LEU A 375 -23.58 10.73 34.06
N LYS A 376 -24.16 10.87 35.24
CA LYS A 376 -23.54 10.52 36.52
C LYS A 376 -23.29 9.01 36.62
N ASP A 377 -24.27 8.19 36.21
CA ASP A 377 -24.13 6.74 36.19
C ASP A 377 -23.04 6.28 35.20
N LEU A 378 -23.00 6.86 34.00
CA LEU A 378 -21.96 6.58 33.00
C LEU A 378 -20.56 7.03 33.48
N ALA A 379 -20.48 8.18 34.15
CA ALA A 379 -19.23 8.67 34.73
C ALA A 379 -18.74 7.75 35.87
N GLN A 380 -19.64 7.28 36.74
CA GLN A 380 -19.30 6.32 37.80
C GLN A 380 -18.85 4.97 37.23
N LEU A 381 -19.54 4.46 36.20
CA LEU A 381 -19.13 3.23 35.51
C LEU A 381 -17.73 3.37 34.90
N LEU A 382 -17.43 4.52 34.31
CA LEU A 382 -16.12 4.82 33.76
C LEU A 382 -15.04 4.87 34.84
N LEU A 383 -15.32 5.47 36.00
CA LEU A 383 -14.40 5.46 37.14
C LEU A 383 -14.17 4.03 37.66
N LYS A 384 -15.19 3.18 37.70
CA LYS A 384 -15.05 1.77 38.05
C LYS A 384 -14.12 1.04 37.07
N ARG A 385 -14.32 1.19 35.76
CA ARG A 385 -13.44 0.60 34.73
C ARG A 385 -12.00 1.11 34.81
N ARG A 386 -11.80 2.39 35.11
CA ARG A 386 -10.44 2.95 35.32
C ARG A 386 -9.74 2.37 36.55
N ARG A 387 -10.48 2.13 37.64
CA ARG A 387 -9.94 1.44 38.83
C ARG A 387 -9.53 0.01 38.50
N GLU A 388 -10.39 -0.75 37.80
CA GLU A 388 -10.06 -2.11 37.32
C GLU A 388 -8.77 -2.09 36.47
N ARG A 389 -8.57 -1.07 35.63
CA ARG A 389 -7.31 -0.89 34.88
C ARG A 389 -6.11 -0.61 35.77
N GLN A 390 -6.25 0.25 36.78
CA GLN A 390 -5.17 0.54 37.73
C GLN A 390 -4.76 -0.71 38.50
N GLU A 391 -5.72 -1.53 38.95
CA GLU A 391 -5.48 -2.82 39.60
C GLU A 391 -4.74 -3.80 38.66
N LEU A 392 -5.15 -3.88 37.39
CA LEU A 392 -4.45 -4.69 36.38
C LEU A 392 -3.04 -4.20 36.04
N GLN A 393 -2.74 -2.92 36.31
CA GLN A 393 -1.41 -2.34 36.13
C GLN A 393 -0.54 -2.56 37.37
N SER A 394 -1.08 -2.39 38.58
CA SER A 394 -0.36 -2.66 39.83
C SER A 394 -0.04 -4.15 40.01
N ALA A 395 -0.96 -5.05 39.62
CA ALA A 395 -0.72 -6.50 39.62
C ALA A 395 0.36 -6.98 38.62
N LYS A 396 0.97 -6.09 37.83
CA LYS A 396 2.14 -6.38 36.98
C LYS A 396 3.45 -5.82 37.53
N ALA A 397 3.38 -4.93 38.52
CA ALA A 397 4.54 -4.27 39.12
C ALA A 397 5.08 -5.02 40.35
N LEU A 398 4.25 -5.89 40.93
CA LEU A 398 4.64 -6.99 41.80
C LEU A 398 4.92 -8.22 40.93
#